data_AF-A0A941JUZ0-F1
#
_entry.id   AF-A0A941JUZ0-F1
#
_cell.length_a   1.000
_cell.length_b   1.000
_cell.length_c   1.000
_cell.angle_alpha   90.00
_cell.angle_beta   90.00
_cell.angle_gamma   90.00
#
_symmetry.space_group_name_H-M   'P 1'
#
loop_
_entity.id
_entity.type
_entity.pdbx_description
1 polymer ?
#
loop_
_entity_poly.entity_id
_entity_poly.type
_entity_poly.pdbx_seq_one_letter_code
_entity_poly.pdbx_strand_id
1 'polypeptide(L)'
;RRYYFLWKEIIPPLIVIEFVSENGEEVRDKTPWTGKFWIYKTVLRTAFYVIYDVRLARLEFYACRTGEYQLIPPNERGHFPIN
;
A
#
# COMPACT_ATOMS: atom_id res chain seq x y z
N ARG A 1 -2.55 15.33 -14.36
CA ARG A 1 -1.87 14.40 -13.44
C ARG A 1 -1.20 15.23 -12.35
N ARG A 2 -1.52 15.03 -11.07
CA ARG A 2 -0.78 15.59 -9.93
C ARG A 2 0.10 14.49 -9.34
N TYR A 3 1.29 14.85 -8.90
CA TYR A 3 2.23 13.93 -8.25
C TYR A 3 2.31 14.30 -6.78
N TYR A 4 2.28 13.28 -5.92
CA TYR A 4 2.50 13.47 -4.49
C TYR A 4 3.99 13.69 -4.22
N PHE A 5 4.30 14.72 -3.45
CA PHE A 5 5.65 14.96 -2.93
C PHE A 5 5.57 15.19 -1.43
N LEU A 6 6.17 14.28 -0.65
CA LEU A 6 6.12 14.31 0.82
C LEU A 6 6.49 15.69 1.40
N TRP A 7 7.55 16.29 0.88
CA TRP A 7 8.06 17.59 1.37
C TRP A 7 7.20 18.79 0.97
N LYS A 8 6.33 18.67 -0.05
CA LYS A 8 5.40 19.74 -0.46
C LYS A 8 4.06 19.64 0.24
N GLU A 9 3.54 18.42 0.40
CA GLU A 9 2.18 18.21 0.90
C GLU A 9 2.12 18.11 2.42
N ILE A 10 3.21 17.66 3.08
CA ILE A 10 3.37 17.56 4.56
C ILE A 10 2.28 16.68 5.24
N ILE A 11 1.35 16.10 4.47
CA ILE A 11 0.24 15.27 4.92
C ILE A 11 0.45 13.86 4.37
N PRO A 12 0.53 12.82 5.22
CA PRO A 12 0.58 11.43 4.77
C PRO A 12 -0.59 11.09 3.84
N PRO A 13 -0.35 10.40 2.72
CA PRO A 13 -1.44 9.92 1.90
C PRO A 13 -2.23 8.87 2.68
N LEU A 14 -3.56 8.91 2.58
CA LEU A 14 -4.41 7.90 3.22
C LEU A 14 -4.14 6.52 2.61
N ILE A 15 -4.03 6.46 1.28
CA ILE A 15 -3.91 5.22 0.50
C ILE A 15 -2.80 5.39 -0.56
N VAL A 16 -1.96 4.37 -0.68
CA VAL A 16 -1.04 4.20 -1.83
C VAL A 16 -1.46 2.94 -2.57
N ILE A 17 -1.55 3.02 -3.89
CA ILE A 17 -1.88 1.90 -4.78
C ILE A 17 -0.69 1.66 -5.71
N GLU A 18 -0.14 0.45 -5.70
CA GLU A 18 0.91 0.00 -6.60
C GLU A 18 0.38 -1.04 -7.58
N PHE A 19 0.83 -0.94 -8.83
CA PHE A 19 0.46 -1.87 -9.90
C PHE A 19 1.59 -2.87 -10.11
N VAL A 20 1.27 -4.16 -10.13
CA VAL A 20 2.27 -5.20 -10.41
C VAL A 20 2.62 -5.18 -11.90
N SER A 21 3.90 -4.93 -12.21
CA SER A 21 4.44 -5.01 -13.58
C SER A 21 4.98 -6.41 -13.92
N GLU A 22 5.80 -6.99 -13.03
CA GLU A 22 6.48 -8.28 -13.23
C GLU A 22 6.03 -9.34 -12.20
N ASN A 23 6.92 -10.06 -11.52
CA ASN A 23 6.54 -11.03 -10.48
C ASN A 23 5.94 -10.35 -9.22
N GLY A 24 6.12 -9.04 -9.10
CA GLY A 24 5.61 -8.24 -7.99
C GLY A 24 6.36 -8.43 -6.68
N GLU A 25 7.60 -8.93 -6.73
CA GLU A 25 8.48 -9.00 -5.57
C GLU A 25 8.83 -7.61 -5.05
N GLU A 26 9.14 -6.64 -5.93
CA GLU A 26 9.47 -5.27 -5.54
C GLU A 26 8.34 -4.61 -4.73
N VAL A 27 7.09 -4.75 -5.18
CA VAL A 27 5.93 -4.17 -4.49
C VAL A 27 5.60 -4.90 -3.17
N ARG A 28 6.11 -6.12 -3.00
CA ARG A 28 5.95 -6.96 -1.80
C ARG A 28 7.19 -6.98 -0.90
N ASP A 29 8.24 -6.26 -1.25
CA ASP A 29 9.47 -6.20 -0.48
C ASP A 29 9.26 -5.48 0.86
N LYS A 30 9.68 -6.17 1.93
CA LYS A 30 9.59 -5.72 3.33
C LYS A 30 10.95 -5.39 3.92
N THR A 31 12.02 -5.47 3.12
CA THR A 31 13.39 -5.18 3.55
C THR A 31 13.44 -3.79 4.19
N PRO A 32 13.95 -3.65 5.42
CA PRO A 32 14.09 -2.35 6.06
C PRO A 32 14.88 -1.38 5.18
N TRP A 33 14.51 -0.09 5.23
CA TRP A 33 15.12 1.02 4.49
C TRP A 33 14.87 1.04 2.97
N THR A 34 14.76 -0.10 2.31
CA THR A 34 14.65 -0.19 0.84
C THR A 34 13.30 -0.70 0.34
N GLY A 35 12.66 -1.60 1.09
CA GLY A 35 11.41 -2.22 0.68
C GLY A 35 10.23 -1.26 0.73
N LYS A 36 9.30 -1.38 -0.22
CA LYS A 36 8.12 -0.49 -0.30
C LYS A 36 7.26 -0.54 0.95
N PHE A 37 7.10 -1.71 1.56
CA PHE A 37 6.37 -1.84 2.83
C PHE A 37 7.02 -0.98 3.93
N TRP A 38 8.35 -1.01 4.06
CA TRP A 38 9.05 -0.23 5.06
C TRP A 38 8.96 1.27 4.75
N ILE A 39 9.17 1.67 3.50
CA ILE A 39 9.09 3.09 3.08
C ILE A 39 7.68 3.64 3.32
N TYR A 40 6.64 2.93 2.91
CA TYR A 40 5.27 3.41 3.06
C TYR A 40 4.80 3.45 4.50
N LYS A 41 5.27 2.52 5.33
CA LYS A 41 4.99 2.53 6.76
C LYS A 41 5.75 3.64 7.49
N THR A 42 7.06 3.67 7.33
CA THR A 42 7.95 4.47 8.19
C THR A 42 8.14 5.88 7.68
N VAL A 43 8.33 6.04 6.36
CA VAL A 43 8.65 7.34 5.74
C VAL A 43 7.36 8.07 5.38
N LEU A 44 6.47 7.43 4.61
CA LEU A 44 5.22 8.06 4.18
C LEU A 44 4.14 8.04 5.26
N ARG A 45 4.17 7.09 6.19
CA ARG A 45 3.15 6.89 7.24
C ARG A 45 1.74 6.73 6.67
N THR A 46 1.65 6.02 5.55
CA THR A 46 0.40 5.73 4.84
C THR A 46 -0.45 4.76 5.66
N ALA A 47 -1.77 5.00 5.73
CA ALA A 47 -2.68 4.12 6.47
C ALA A 47 -2.98 2.82 5.71
N PHE A 48 -3.15 2.92 4.39
CA PHE A 48 -3.48 1.77 3.54
C PHE A 48 -2.51 1.62 2.38
N TYR A 49 -2.02 0.41 2.18
CA TYR A 49 -1.18 0.05 1.03
C TYR A 49 -1.88 -1.02 0.22
N VAL A 50 -2.08 -0.77 -1.06
CA VAL A 50 -2.83 -1.63 -1.96
C VAL A 50 -1.93 -2.06 -3.10
N ILE A 51 -1.94 -3.35 -3.40
CA ILE A 51 -1.25 -3.91 -4.56
C ILE A 51 -2.31 -4.44 -5.50
N TYR A 52 -2.29 -3.98 -6.74
CA TYR A 52 -3.17 -4.48 -7.80
C TYR A 52 -2.37 -5.26 -8.83
N ASP A 53 -2.62 -6.57 -8.91
CA ASP A 53 -2.11 -7.40 -10.01
C ASP A 53 -3.11 -7.35 -11.16
N VAL A 54 -2.73 -6.63 -12.21
CA VAL A 54 -3.55 -6.41 -13.41
C VAL A 54 -3.79 -7.73 -14.17
N ARG A 55 -2.80 -8.64 -14.17
CA ARG A 55 -2.89 -9.90 -14.93
C ARG A 55 -3.85 -10.89 -14.26
N LEU A 56 -3.86 -10.88 -12.94
CA LEU A 56 -4.72 -11.75 -12.12
C LEU A 56 -6.05 -11.07 -11.76
N ALA A 57 -6.24 -9.80 -12.11
CA ALA A 57 -7.35 -8.96 -11.68
C ALA A 57 -7.57 -9.01 -10.15
N ARG A 58 -6.46 -9.02 -9.38
CA ARG A 58 -6.48 -9.26 -7.93
C ARG A 58 -5.98 -8.05 -7.15
N LEU A 59 -6.68 -7.76 -6.05
CA LEU A 59 -6.27 -6.77 -5.05
C LEU A 59 -5.73 -7.45 -3.79
N GLU A 60 -4.58 -6.99 -3.32
CA GLU A 60 -4.08 -7.23 -1.98
C GLU A 60 -4.14 -5.91 -1.23
N PHE A 61 -4.96 -5.86 -0.17
CA PHE A 61 -5.23 -4.64 0.57
C PHE A 61 -4.63 -4.74 1.97
N TYR A 62 -3.73 -3.84 2.32
CA TYR A 62 -3.06 -3.83 3.61
C TYR A 62 -3.45 -2.59 4.40
N ALA A 63 -3.76 -2.75 5.69
CA ALA A 63 -3.94 -1.65 6.62
C ALA A 63 -2.80 -1.62 7.64
N CYS A 64 -2.24 -0.44 7.90
CA CYS A 64 -1.23 -0.25 8.95
C CYS A 64 -1.94 -0.22 10.31
N ARG A 65 -1.82 -1.29 11.08
CA ARG A 65 -2.41 -1.44 12.41
C ARG A 65 -1.29 -1.72 13.41
N THR A 66 -1.29 -0.99 14.52
CA THR A 66 -0.27 -1.13 15.58
C THR A 66 1.17 -1.10 15.05
N GLY A 67 1.44 -0.28 14.03
CA GLY A 67 2.76 -0.15 13.43
C GLY A 67 3.17 -1.28 12.49
N GLU A 68 2.23 -2.12 12.01
CA GLU A 68 2.51 -3.13 10.98
C GLU A 68 1.40 -3.22 9.95
N TYR A 69 1.77 -3.54 8.70
CA TYR A 69 0.80 -3.78 7.64
C TYR A 69 0.20 -5.18 7.76
N GLN A 70 -1.11 -5.24 7.88
CA GLN A 70 -1.90 -6.47 7.95
C GLN A 70 -2.77 -6.60 6.69
N LEU A 71 -2.79 -7.78 6.07
CA LEU A 71 -3.66 -8.05 4.93
C LEU A 71 -5.12 -8.05 5.40
N ILE A 72 -5.96 -7.30 4.69
CA ILE A 72 -7.38 -7.14 4.95
C ILE A 72 -8.16 -7.91 3.88
N PRO A 73 -8.97 -8.90 4.25
CA PRO A 73 -9.87 -9.56 3.30
C PRO A 73 -11.01 -8.60 2.91
N PRO A 74 -11.57 -8.76 1.70
CA PRO A 74 -12.81 -8.06 1.36
C PRO A 74 -13.96 -8.56 2.23
N ASN A 75 -14.95 -7.70 2.47
CA ASN A 75 -16.20 -8.08 3.12
C ASN A 75 -17.08 -8.93 2.18
N GLU A 76 -18.25 -9.35 2.66
CA GLU A 76 -19.22 -10.17 1.90
C GLU A 76 -19.68 -9.54 0.57
N ARG A 77 -19.55 -8.21 0.43
CA ARG A 77 -19.87 -7.47 -0.79
C ARG A 77 -18.68 -7.31 -1.73
N GLY A 78 -17.52 -7.87 -1.39
CA GLY A 78 -16.28 -7.71 -2.15
C GLY A 78 -15.56 -6.39 -1.91
N HIS A 79 -15.96 -5.59 -0.91
CA HIS A 79 -15.37 -4.29 -0.62
C HIS A 79 -14.34 -4.36 0.50
N PHE A 80 -13.30 -3.51 0.43
CA PHE A 80 -12.30 -3.38 1.50
C PHE A 80 -12.70 -2.26 2.47
N PRO A 81 -12.73 -2.51 3.79
CA PRO A 81 -13.07 -1.50 4.77
C PRO A 81 -11.94 -0.46 4.91
N ILE A 82 -12.32 0.82 4.87
CA ILE A 82 -11.48 1.97 5.17
C ILE A 82 -12.13 2.64 6.38
N ASN A 83 -11.52 2.46 7.54
CA ASN A 83 -12.02 2.96 8.83
C ASN A 83 -11.10 4.04 9.38
#